data_AF-A0A2Z3H357-F1
#
_entry.id   AF-A0A2Z3H357-F1
#
_cell.length_a   1.000
_cell.length_b   1.000
_cell.length_c   1.000
_cell.angle_alpha   90.00
_cell.angle_beta   90.00
_cell.angle_gamma   90.00
#
_symmetry.space_group_name_H-M   'P 1'
#
loop_
_entity.id
_entity.type
_entity.pdbx_description
1 polymer ?
#
loop_
_entity_poly.entity_id
_entity_poly.type
_entity_poly.pdbx_seq_one_letter_code
_entity_poly.pdbx_strand_id
1 'polypeptide(L)'
;MIAAVALLSLVGGIDPGPKTWPLQADVAKPVVVPLIRADAERVAARLRARFGVKVVADKASNTVFVWANAGHVERVRALLAGLDTPQYNYIVCLQSADPITTARVARAVSAVLAFLRDEPEVFLVPLERNRTIFFTATDAQATCVSWLVRQLDRR
;
A
#
# COMPACT_ATOMS: atom_id res chain seq x y z
N MET A 1 4.96 24.48 83.67
CA MET A 1 6.33 23.93 83.60
C MET A 1 6.20 22.62 82.85
N ILE A 2 6.65 22.44 81.60
CA ILE A 2 8.02 22.45 81.06
C ILE A 2 7.88 22.89 79.57
N ALA A 3 8.41 24.05 79.19
CA ALA A 3 9.67 24.30 78.46
C ALA A 3 9.66 23.92 76.96
N ALA A 4 9.88 24.95 76.14
CA ALA A 4 10.00 24.96 74.70
C ALA A 4 11.45 24.67 74.24
N VAL A 5 11.62 24.02 73.09
CA VAL A 5 12.72 24.30 72.14
C VAL A 5 12.22 24.02 70.72
N ALA A 6 12.29 25.04 69.88
CA ALA A 6 12.02 25.00 68.45
C ALA A 6 13.25 24.49 67.67
N LEU A 7 13.01 23.80 66.55
CA LEU A 7 13.96 23.78 65.45
C LEU A 7 13.20 23.74 64.11
N LEU A 8 13.19 24.90 63.44
CA LEU A 8 12.82 25.04 62.04
C LEU A 8 13.80 24.25 61.16
N SER A 9 13.30 23.57 60.14
CA SER A 9 13.93 23.56 58.82
C SER A 9 12.91 23.25 57.72
N LEU A 10 12.62 24.29 56.94
CA LEU A 10 12.10 24.29 55.58
C LEU A 10 12.96 23.38 54.68
N VAL A 11 12.35 22.50 53.88
CA VAL A 11 12.54 22.40 52.42
C VAL A 11 11.29 21.71 51.84
N GLY A 12 10.68 22.31 50.81
CA GLY A 12 9.37 21.96 50.28
C GLY A 12 9.22 20.53 49.75
N GLY A 13 8.16 19.87 50.21
CA GLY A 13 7.61 18.66 49.60
C GLY A 13 6.59 19.07 48.54
N ILE A 14 6.97 18.85 47.28
CA ILE A 14 6.13 19.02 46.10
C ILE A 14 4.94 18.06 46.21
N ASP A 15 3.74 18.61 46.10
CA ASP A 15 2.47 17.90 45.98
C ASP A 15 2.46 17.02 44.72
N PRO A 16 2.34 15.68 44.79
CA PRO A 16 2.20 14.86 43.59
C PRO A 16 0.74 14.94 43.13
N GLY A 17 0.45 15.92 42.28
CA GLY A 17 -0.78 15.97 41.50
C GLY A 17 -1.04 14.65 40.75
N PRO A 18 -2.29 14.40 40.29
CA PRO A 18 -2.69 13.12 39.74
C PRO A 18 -1.72 12.70 38.62
N LYS A 19 -1.05 11.57 38.86
CA LYS A 19 -0.06 10.95 37.97
C LYS A 19 -0.71 10.64 36.62
N THR A 20 -0.76 11.60 35.71
CA THR A 20 -1.13 11.37 34.31
C THR A 20 -0.02 10.53 33.70
N TRP A 21 -0.23 9.21 33.67
CA TRP A 21 0.59 8.29 32.89
C TRP A 21 0.69 8.83 31.46
N PRO A 22 1.87 8.80 30.80
CA PRO A 22 1.92 9.19 29.39
C PRO A 22 0.97 8.27 28.64
N LEU A 23 -0.02 8.85 27.94
CA LEU A 23 -0.86 8.16 26.96
C LEU A 23 0.01 7.15 26.25
N GLN A 24 -0.27 5.87 26.46
CA GLN A 24 0.52 4.76 25.95
C GLN A 24 0.68 5.02 24.46
N ALA A 25 1.89 5.43 24.03
CA ALA A 25 2.13 5.76 22.64
C ALA A 25 1.65 4.57 21.83
N ASP A 26 0.80 4.81 20.83
CA ASP A 26 0.22 3.77 19.99
C ASP A 26 1.36 3.08 19.23
N VAL A 27 2.01 2.11 19.87
CA VAL A 27 3.24 1.50 19.39
C VAL A 27 2.86 0.66 18.18
N ALA A 28 3.37 1.05 17.02
CA ALA A 28 3.16 0.32 15.78
C ALA A 28 3.65 -1.14 15.95
N LYS A 29 2.73 -2.09 15.82
CA LYS A 29 3.03 -3.52 15.92
C LYS A 29 3.28 -4.09 14.51
N PRO A 30 4.24 -5.01 14.35
CA PRO A 30 4.42 -5.69 13.08
C PRO A 30 3.24 -6.62 12.82
N VAL A 31 2.58 -6.41 11.68
CA VAL A 31 1.58 -7.30 11.11
C VAL A 31 2.23 -8.06 9.97
N VAL A 32 2.19 -9.38 10.05
CA VAL A 32 2.73 -10.27 9.02
C VAL A 32 1.57 -10.72 8.13
N VAL A 33 1.69 -10.49 6.84
CA VAL A 33 0.67 -10.89 5.86
C VAL A 33 1.34 -11.66 4.72
N PRO A 34 1.12 -12.99 4.64
CA PRO A 34 1.55 -13.76 3.47
C PRO A 34 0.65 -13.43 2.27
N LEU A 35 1.24 -13.36 1.08
CA LEU A 35 0.52 -13.13 -0.17
C LEU A 35 0.53 -14.40 -1.02
N ILE A 36 -0.61 -14.71 -1.63
CA ILE A 36 -0.78 -15.93 -2.43
C ILE A 36 -0.67 -15.65 -3.92
N ARG A 37 -1.21 -14.51 -4.35
CA ARG A 37 -1.42 -14.17 -5.76
C ARG A 37 -0.66 -12.92 -6.18
N ALA A 38 -0.43 -12.00 -5.24
CA ALA A 38 0.35 -10.80 -5.46
C ALA A 38 1.81 -10.96 -5.03
N ASP A 39 2.68 -10.18 -5.67
CA ASP A 39 4.10 -10.10 -5.33
C ASP A 39 4.34 -9.18 -4.12
N ALA A 40 5.05 -9.67 -3.12
CA ALA A 40 5.30 -8.97 -1.87
C ALA A 40 6.12 -7.69 -2.04
N GLU A 41 7.12 -7.66 -2.93
CA GLU A 41 7.93 -6.45 -3.15
C GLU A 41 7.07 -5.32 -3.72
N ARG A 42 6.20 -5.64 -4.68
CA ARG A 42 5.27 -4.68 -5.30
C ARG A 42 4.23 -4.16 -4.32
N VAL A 43 3.60 -5.06 -3.57
CA VAL A 43 2.62 -4.70 -2.56
C VAL A 43 3.26 -3.81 -1.48
N ALA A 44 4.47 -4.14 -1.05
CA ALA A 44 5.20 -3.32 -0.08
C ALA A 44 5.57 -1.93 -0.62
N ALA A 45 6.04 -1.83 -1.87
CA ALA A 45 6.33 -0.53 -2.49
C ALA A 45 5.09 0.37 -2.51
N ARG A 46 3.94 -0.21 -2.82
CA ARG A 46 2.66 0.50 -2.85
C ARG A 46 2.17 0.94 -1.47
N LEU A 47 2.27 0.06 -0.48
CA LEU A 47 1.91 0.41 0.90
C LEU A 47 2.76 1.56 1.45
N ARG A 48 4.06 1.56 1.16
CA ARG A 48 4.96 2.67 1.52
C ARG A 48 4.53 3.99 0.87
N ALA A 49 4.24 3.95 -0.44
CA ALA A 49 3.82 5.14 -1.18
C ALA A 49 2.48 5.72 -0.69
N ARG A 50 1.56 4.87 -0.22
CA ARG A 50 0.20 5.28 0.17
C ARG A 50 0.09 5.75 1.62
N PHE A 51 0.68 5.01 2.56
CA PHE A 51 0.47 5.22 3.99
C PHE A 51 1.68 5.80 4.73
N GLY A 52 2.85 5.90 4.07
CA GLY A 52 4.08 6.31 4.74
C GLY A 52 4.49 5.39 5.89
N VAL A 53 3.94 4.17 5.94
CA VAL A 53 4.23 3.19 6.98
C VAL A 53 5.54 2.47 6.71
N LYS A 54 6.20 2.02 7.79
CA LYS A 54 7.35 1.13 7.65
C LYS A 54 6.83 -0.22 7.15
N VAL A 55 7.33 -0.64 5.99
CA VAL A 55 6.99 -1.93 5.38
C VAL A 55 8.27 -2.61 4.93
N VAL A 56 8.37 -3.92 5.12
CA VAL A 56 9.43 -4.78 4.60
C VAL A 56 8.76 -5.95 3.89
N ALA A 57 9.24 -6.29 2.70
CA ALA A 57 8.81 -7.50 2.00
C ALA A 57 9.92 -8.54 2.14
N ASP A 58 9.54 -9.78 2.43
CA ASP A 58 10.39 -10.94 2.26
C ASP A 58 9.98 -11.66 0.98
N LYS A 59 10.86 -11.60 -0.02
CA LYS A 59 10.65 -12.20 -1.33
C LYS A 59 10.68 -13.73 -1.28
N ALA A 60 11.49 -14.31 -0.39
CA ALA A 60 11.65 -15.76 -0.33
C ALA A 60 10.36 -16.45 0.13
N SER A 61 9.64 -15.82 1.06
CA SER A 61 8.36 -16.31 1.59
C SER A 61 7.13 -15.60 1.01
N ASN A 62 7.31 -14.70 0.03
CA ASN A 62 6.28 -13.82 -0.51
C ASN A 62 5.39 -13.17 0.59
N THR A 63 6.03 -12.65 1.63
CA THR A 63 5.37 -12.13 2.83
C THR A 63 5.68 -10.66 3.03
N VAL A 64 4.67 -9.88 3.44
CA VAL A 64 4.82 -8.46 3.76
C VAL A 64 4.70 -8.25 5.26
N PHE A 65 5.68 -7.56 5.83
CA PHE A 65 5.73 -7.09 7.20
C PHE A 65 5.38 -5.61 7.24
N VAL A 66 4.26 -5.26 7.87
CA VAL A 66 3.79 -3.87 7.99
C VAL A 66 3.79 -3.46 9.45
N TRP A 67 4.47 -2.37 9.79
CA TRP A 67 4.36 -1.76 11.11
C TRP A 67 3.27 -0.71 11.07
N ALA A 68 2.14 -1.02 11.68
CA ALA A 68 0.97 -0.16 11.74
C ALA A 68 0.44 -0.05 13.18
N ASN A 69 -0.16 1.08 13.48
CA ASN A 69 -0.85 1.34 14.73
C ASN A 69 -2.25 0.68 14.71
N ALA A 70 -2.92 0.54 15.86
CA ALA A 70 -4.14 -0.26 15.94
C ALA A 70 -5.25 0.20 14.96
N GLY A 71 -5.36 1.52 14.72
CA GLY A 71 -6.31 2.09 13.77
C GLY A 71 -5.98 1.89 12.29
N HIS A 72 -4.71 1.66 11.93
CA HIS A 72 -4.29 1.42 10.54
C HIS A 72 -4.21 -0.06 10.17
N VAL A 73 -4.13 -0.97 11.14
CA VAL A 73 -4.06 -2.42 10.87
C VAL A 73 -5.23 -2.90 10.01
N GLU A 74 -6.46 -2.52 10.34
CA GLU A 74 -7.64 -2.94 9.57
C GLU A 74 -7.65 -2.34 8.15
N ARG A 75 -7.23 -1.09 7.99
CA ARG A 75 -7.11 -0.47 6.66
C ARG A 75 -6.05 -1.15 5.80
N VAL A 76 -4.93 -1.50 6.39
CA VAL A 76 -3.85 -2.24 5.72
C VAL A 76 -4.35 -3.63 5.30
N ARG A 77 -5.06 -4.35 6.18
CA ARG A 77 -5.63 -5.67 5.85
C ARG A 77 -6.65 -5.60 4.71
N ALA A 78 -7.57 -4.64 4.76
CA ALA A 78 -8.57 -4.45 3.70
C ALA A 78 -7.91 -4.17 2.35
N LEU A 79 -6.90 -3.30 2.32
CA LEU A 79 -6.17 -2.99 1.09
C LEU A 79 -5.35 -4.18 0.59
N LEU A 80 -4.68 -4.91 1.49
CA LEU A 80 -3.96 -6.13 1.13
C LEU A 80 -4.87 -7.19 0.51
N ALA A 81 -6.08 -7.36 1.04
CA ALA A 81 -7.06 -8.28 0.46
C ALA A 81 -7.47 -7.88 -0.97
N GLY A 82 -7.56 -6.57 -1.25
CA GLY A 82 -7.81 -6.08 -2.61
C GLY A 82 -6.62 -6.28 -3.56
N LEU A 83 -5.40 -6.15 -3.06
CA LEU A 83 -4.18 -6.33 -3.85
C LEU A 83 -3.87 -7.81 -4.13
N ASP A 84 -4.21 -8.73 -3.23
CA ASP A 84 -3.99 -10.19 -3.38
C ASP A 84 -5.05 -10.90 -4.25
N THR A 85 -5.43 -10.25 -5.34
CA THR A 85 -6.43 -10.71 -6.30
C THR A 85 -5.74 -11.44 -7.46
N PRO A 86 -6.32 -12.52 -8.03
CA PRO A 86 -5.74 -13.17 -9.19
C PRO A 86 -5.62 -12.22 -10.39
N GLN A 87 -4.47 -12.26 -11.04
CA GLN A 87 -4.25 -11.57 -12.31
C GLN A 87 -4.04 -12.61 -13.42
N TYR A 88 -4.60 -12.33 -14.58
CA TYR A 88 -4.52 -13.17 -15.77
C TYR A 88 -3.86 -12.42 -16.91
N ASN A 89 -3.40 -13.19 -17.90
CA ASN A 89 -2.73 -12.67 -19.07
C ASN A 89 -3.72 -12.53 -20.22
N TYR A 90 -3.72 -11.35 -20.85
CA TYR A 90 -4.59 -11.00 -21.95
C TYR A 90 -3.77 -10.47 -23.12
N ILE A 91 -4.37 -10.58 -24.31
CA ILE A 91 -3.75 -10.17 -25.56
C ILE A 91 -4.76 -9.31 -26.32
N VAL A 92 -4.31 -8.14 -26.79
CA VAL A 92 -5.08 -7.27 -27.68
C VAL A 92 -4.25 -6.95 -28.90
N CYS A 93 -4.78 -7.29 -30.08
CA CYS A 93 -4.20 -6.92 -31.36
C CYS A 93 -4.69 -5.52 -31.76
N LEU A 94 -3.77 -4.66 -32.16
CA LEU A 94 -4.04 -3.34 -32.71
C LEU A 94 -4.22 -3.43 -34.23
N GLN A 95 -5.09 -2.60 -34.77
CA GLN A 95 -5.36 -2.52 -36.21
C GLN A 95 -4.50 -1.45 -36.87
N SER A 96 -4.42 -0.27 -36.25
CA SER A 96 -3.85 0.93 -36.87
C SER A 96 -2.70 1.52 -36.05
N ALA A 97 -2.87 1.58 -34.73
CA ALA A 97 -1.95 2.32 -33.87
C ALA A 97 -0.64 1.58 -33.59
N ASP A 98 0.40 2.38 -33.30
CA ASP A 98 1.69 1.88 -32.83
C ASP A 98 1.56 1.24 -31.43
N PRO A 99 2.01 -0.02 -31.23
CA PRO A 99 1.89 -0.72 -29.95
C PRO A 99 2.67 -0.06 -28.83
N ILE A 100 3.84 0.55 -29.10
CA ILE A 100 4.67 1.18 -28.08
C ILE A 100 3.97 2.40 -27.50
N THR A 101 3.51 3.29 -28.37
CA THR A 101 2.81 4.53 -28.01
C THR A 101 1.50 4.23 -27.29
N THR A 102 0.73 3.27 -27.81
CA THR A 102 -0.54 2.84 -27.23
C THR A 102 -0.32 2.24 -25.84
N ALA A 103 0.64 1.33 -25.68
CA ALA A 103 0.95 0.73 -24.40
C ALA A 103 1.45 1.77 -23.37
N ARG A 104 2.22 2.78 -23.81
CA ARG A 104 2.71 3.84 -22.92
C ARG A 104 1.56 4.66 -22.33
N VAL A 105 0.62 5.09 -23.17
CA VAL A 105 -0.56 5.85 -22.71
C VAL A 105 -1.47 4.97 -21.87
N ALA A 106 -1.77 3.76 -22.33
CA ALA A 106 -2.62 2.83 -21.59
C ALA A 106 -2.04 2.47 -20.22
N ARG A 107 -0.71 2.31 -20.11
CA ARG A 107 -0.02 2.09 -18.83
C ARG A 107 -0.15 3.28 -17.89
N ALA A 108 0.07 4.50 -18.37
CA ALA A 108 -0.06 5.69 -17.54
C ALA A 108 -1.49 5.83 -16.96
N VAL A 109 -2.52 5.67 -17.80
CA VAL A 109 -3.91 5.73 -17.36
C VAL A 109 -4.25 4.59 -16.41
N SER A 110 -3.84 3.35 -16.74
CA SER A 110 -4.11 2.18 -15.91
C SER A 110 -3.42 2.26 -14.54
N ALA A 111 -2.20 2.80 -14.47
CA ALA A 111 -1.49 3.02 -13.21
C ALA A 111 -2.22 4.02 -12.30
N VAL A 112 -2.73 5.12 -12.88
CA VAL A 112 -3.53 6.10 -12.13
C VAL A 112 -4.83 5.48 -11.63
N LEU A 113 -5.56 4.75 -12.49
CA LEU A 113 -6.80 4.09 -12.12
C LEU A 113 -6.57 3.03 -11.03
N ALA A 114 -5.55 2.20 -11.19
CA ALA A 114 -5.18 1.19 -10.20
C ALA A 114 -4.89 1.85 -8.86
N PHE A 115 -4.08 2.93 -8.84
CA PHE A 115 -3.76 3.67 -7.62
C PHE A 115 -4.99 4.26 -6.93
N LEU A 116 -5.92 4.84 -7.69
CA LEU A 116 -7.14 5.45 -7.13
C LEU A 116 -8.13 4.42 -6.59
N ARG A 117 -8.15 3.21 -7.18
CA ARG A 117 -9.09 2.13 -6.82
C ARG A 117 -8.51 1.10 -5.86
N ASP A 118 -7.27 1.28 -5.41
CA ASP A 118 -6.55 0.31 -4.58
C ASP A 118 -6.48 -1.11 -5.19
N GLU A 119 -6.52 -1.19 -6.53
CA GLU A 119 -6.43 -2.43 -7.30
C GLU A 119 -4.99 -2.73 -7.71
N PRO A 120 -4.59 -3.99 -7.95
CA PRO A 120 -3.22 -4.33 -8.34
C PRO A 120 -2.77 -3.62 -9.63
N GLU A 121 -1.47 -3.45 -9.80
CA GLU A 121 -0.92 -2.77 -10.98
C GLU A 121 -1.12 -3.62 -12.24
N VAL A 122 -1.46 -2.95 -13.35
CA VAL A 122 -1.59 -3.57 -14.66
C VAL A 122 -0.26 -3.51 -15.39
N PHE A 123 0.23 -4.65 -15.86
CA PHE A 123 1.47 -4.73 -16.63
C PHE A 123 1.15 -4.79 -18.11
N LEU A 124 1.59 -3.81 -18.90
CA LEU A 124 1.41 -3.80 -20.35
C LEU A 124 2.77 -3.91 -21.05
N VAL A 125 2.91 -4.89 -21.92
CA VAL A 125 4.10 -5.17 -22.73
C VAL A 125 3.70 -5.09 -24.22
N PRO A 126 4.18 -4.07 -24.94
CA PRO A 126 3.97 -4.00 -26.38
C PRO A 126 4.85 -5.03 -27.11
N LEU A 127 4.26 -5.69 -28.11
CA LEU A 127 4.93 -6.64 -29.01
C LEU A 127 4.91 -6.03 -30.42
N GLU A 128 6.04 -5.44 -30.79
CA GLU A 128 6.18 -4.63 -32.02
C GLU A 128 5.90 -5.42 -33.30
N ARG A 129 6.46 -6.64 -33.39
CA ARG A 129 6.36 -7.47 -34.60
C ARG A 129 4.93 -7.76 -35.03
N ASN A 130 4.03 -7.88 -34.06
CA ASN A 130 2.65 -8.33 -34.29
C ASN A 130 1.62 -7.24 -33.98
N ARG A 131 2.03 -5.98 -33.77
CA ARG A 131 1.16 -4.88 -33.34
C ARG A 131 0.22 -5.30 -32.21
N THR A 132 0.77 -6.01 -31.24
CA THR A 132 -0.02 -6.65 -30.18
C THR A 132 0.41 -6.08 -28.85
N ILE A 133 -0.53 -5.91 -27.92
CA ILE A 133 -0.23 -5.59 -26.54
C ILE A 133 -0.61 -6.79 -25.70
N PHE A 134 0.39 -7.34 -25.01
CA PHE A 134 0.20 -8.31 -23.95
C PHE A 134 0.01 -7.55 -22.64
N PHE A 135 -0.95 -7.95 -21.82
CA PHE A 135 -1.07 -7.37 -20.49
C PHE A 135 -1.54 -8.33 -19.42
N THR A 136 -1.12 -8.08 -18.18
CA THR A 136 -1.52 -8.82 -16.99
C THR A 136 -2.40 -7.94 -16.12
N ALA A 137 -3.60 -8.41 -15.79
CA ALA A 137 -4.62 -7.64 -15.07
C ALA A 137 -5.63 -8.54 -14.35
N THR A 138 -6.44 -7.99 -13.45
CA THR A 138 -7.66 -8.68 -12.97
C THR A 138 -8.75 -8.67 -14.06
N ASP A 139 -9.78 -9.50 -13.95
CA ASP A 139 -10.89 -9.51 -14.94
C ASP A 139 -11.59 -8.15 -15.08
N ALA A 140 -11.81 -7.46 -13.96
CA ALA A 140 -12.40 -6.12 -13.95
C ALA A 140 -11.50 -5.11 -14.69
N GLN A 141 -10.20 -5.15 -14.43
CA GLN A 141 -9.22 -4.30 -15.09
C GLN A 141 -9.08 -4.64 -16.57
N ALA A 142 -9.13 -5.92 -16.95
CA ALA A 142 -8.96 -6.35 -18.33
C ALA A 142 -10.03 -5.78 -19.25
N THR A 143 -11.27 -5.66 -18.76
CA THR A 143 -12.35 -5.01 -19.49
C THR A 143 -12.04 -3.53 -19.73
N CYS A 144 -11.56 -2.82 -18.71
CA CYS A 144 -11.21 -1.40 -18.80
C CYS A 144 -10.01 -1.16 -19.72
N VAL A 145 -8.94 -1.94 -19.56
CA VAL A 145 -7.71 -1.85 -20.37
C VAL A 145 -8.00 -2.16 -21.83
N SER A 146 -8.78 -3.22 -22.11
CA SER A 146 -9.16 -3.57 -23.49
C SER A 146 -9.99 -2.48 -24.15
N TRP A 147 -10.92 -1.87 -23.40
CA TRP A 147 -11.70 -0.73 -23.89
C TRP A 147 -10.79 0.46 -24.19
N LEU A 148 -9.88 0.82 -23.28
CA LEU A 148 -8.95 1.93 -23.43
C LEU A 148 -8.04 1.75 -24.64
N VAL A 149 -7.43 0.57 -24.77
CA VAL A 149 -6.56 0.24 -25.91
C VAL A 149 -7.33 0.36 -27.22
N ARG A 150 -8.59 -0.12 -27.29
CA ARG A 150 -9.46 0.05 -28.47
C ARG A 150 -9.79 1.51 -28.77
N GLN A 151 -9.92 2.38 -27.77
CA GLN A 151 -10.13 3.81 -28.02
C GLN A 151 -8.88 4.47 -28.59
N LEU A 152 -7.69 4.06 -28.13
CA LEU A 152 -6.41 4.57 -28.61
C LEU A 152 -6.09 4.08 -30.04
N ASP A 153 -6.52 2.87 -30.40
CA ASP A 153 -6.30 2.26 -31.73
C ASP A 153 -7.17 2.86 -32.85
N ARG A 154 -8.18 3.66 -32.50
CA ARG A 154 -9.09 4.30 -33.47
C ARG A 154 -8.55 5.59 -34.09
N ARG A 155 -7.39 6.07 -33.63
CA ARG A 155 -6.72 7.25 -34.19
C ARG A 155 -5.81 6.85 -35.35
#